data_AF-A0A817W9P6-F1
#
_entry.id   AF-A0A817W9P6-F1
#
_cell.length_a   1.000
_cell.length_b   1.000
_cell.length_c   1.000
_cell.angle_alpha   90.00
_cell.angle_beta   90.00
_cell.angle_gamma   90.00
#
_symmetry.space_group_name_H-M   'P 1'
#
loop_
_entity.id
_entity.type
_entity.pdbx_description
1 polymer ?
#
loop_
_entity_poly.entity_id
_entity_poly.type
_entity_poly.pdbx_seq_one_letter_code
_entity_poly.pdbx_strand_id
1 'polypeptide(L)'
;MEEKQVAIQQQFQASDNDQHKAYYYSKSPTNCAFKIQIACDFSHRILHVSEFYHGSVHDIKILRESGLLEHTEQTAQIIAGKGFVGEAYVTTPRKKPRRGELTDEDKNFNRDINSTRAAIE
;
A
#
# COMPACT_ATOMS: atom_id res chain seq x y z
N MET A 1 -23.85 6.89 0.18
CA MET A 1 -22.63 7.06 -0.65
C MET A 1 -22.13 8.50 -0.51
N GLU A 2 -23.00 9.47 -0.77
CA GLU A 2 -22.72 10.91 -0.63
C GLU A 2 -22.37 11.35 0.80
N GLU A 3 -23.08 10.85 1.82
CA GLU A 3 -22.79 11.18 3.23
C GLU A 3 -21.42 10.72 3.71
N LYS A 4 -20.93 9.56 3.24
CA LYS A 4 -19.55 9.11 3.54
C LYS A 4 -18.53 10.01 2.84
N GLN A 5 -18.83 10.47 1.64
CA GLN A 5 -17.97 11.37 0.86
C GLN A 5 -17.88 12.75 1.50
N VAL A 6 -19.00 13.28 2.00
CA VAL A 6 -19.08 14.56 2.73
C VAL A 6 -18.39 14.48 4.09
N ALA A 7 -18.52 13.36 4.81
CA ALA A 7 -17.82 13.15 6.09
C ALA A 7 -16.30 13.09 5.91
N ILE A 8 -15.84 12.38 4.86
CA ILE A 8 -14.43 12.36 4.45
C ILE A 8 -13.98 13.80 4.18
N GLN A 9 -14.70 14.56 3.36
CA GLN A 9 -14.33 15.93 2.97
C GLN A 9 -14.34 16.94 4.13
N GLN A 10 -15.25 16.81 5.09
CA GLN A 10 -15.30 17.67 6.29
C GLN A 10 -14.16 17.40 7.28
N GLN A 11 -13.64 16.17 7.35
CA GLN A 11 -12.46 15.84 8.17
C GLN A 11 -11.17 16.52 7.69
N PHE A 12 -11.08 16.96 6.42
CA PHE A 12 -9.91 17.64 5.87
C PHE A 12 -9.82 19.14 6.23
N GLN A 13 -10.84 19.75 6.86
CA GLN A 13 -10.89 21.19 7.15
C GLN A 13 -10.69 21.57 8.62
N ALA A 14 -9.96 20.80 9.41
CA ALA A 14 -9.65 21.17 10.80
C ALA A 14 -8.28 21.88 10.90
N SER A 15 -8.34 23.20 11.11
CA SER A 15 -7.23 24.08 11.44
C SER A 15 -6.81 23.94 12.91
N ASP A 16 -6.48 22.73 13.35
CA ASP A 16 -6.01 22.47 14.72
C ASP A 16 -4.75 21.60 14.70
N ASN A 17 -3.66 22.11 15.27
CA ASN A 17 -2.30 21.57 15.09
C ASN A 17 -2.15 20.16 15.69
N ASP A 18 -2.98 19.82 16.68
CA ASP A 18 -2.99 18.51 17.32
C ASP A 18 -3.84 17.48 16.54
N GLN A 19 -4.95 17.91 15.93
CA GLN A 19 -5.72 17.04 15.03
C GLN A 19 -4.95 16.76 13.73
N HIS A 20 -4.21 17.76 13.22
CA HIS A 20 -3.39 17.58 12.03
C HIS A 20 -2.31 16.50 12.22
N LYS A 21 -1.70 16.40 13.40
CA LYS A 21 -0.76 15.31 13.74
C LYS A 21 -1.45 13.98 13.98
N ALA A 22 -2.70 13.99 14.42
CA ALA A 22 -3.48 12.78 14.65
C ALA A 22 -3.86 12.07 13.33
N TYR A 23 -4.11 12.83 12.26
CA TYR A 23 -4.52 12.27 10.97
C TYR A 23 -3.39 12.15 9.94
N TYR A 24 -2.40 13.05 9.98
CA TYR A 24 -1.34 13.11 9.00
C TYR A 24 0.04 12.91 9.64
N TYR A 25 0.93 12.27 8.91
CA TYR A 25 2.35 12.26 9.22
C TYR A 25 3.10 13.27 8.37
N SER A 26 4.05 13.97 8.99
CA SER A 26 4.95 14.86 8.28
C SER A 26 5.93 14.05 7.44
N LYS A 27 5.81 14.15 6.12
CA LYS A 27 6.79 13.59 5.17
C LYS A 27 7.98 14.55 4.97
N SER A 28 7.72 15.85 5.07
CA SER A 28 8.71 16.93 5.07
C SER A 28 8.19 18.11 5.92
N PRO A 29 8.98 19.17 6.17
CA PRO A 29 8.50 20.34 6.91
C PRO A 29 7.28 21.02 6.30
N THR A 30 7.06 20.84 5.00
CA THR A 30 5.95 21.46 4.25
C THR A 30 4.88 20.48 3.80
N ASN A 31 5.11 19.16 3.91
CA ASN A 31 4.20 18.15 3.37
C ASN A 31 3.75 17.16 4.45
N CYS A 32 2.44 16.98 4.51
CA CYS A 32 1.74 15.98 5.29
C CYS A 32 1.18 14.88 4.38
N ALA A 33 1.10 13.66 4.89
CA ALA A 33 0.56 12.51 4.17
C ALA A 33 -0.20 11.58 5.11
N PHE A 34 -1.11 10.80 4.54
CA PHE A 34 -1.73 9.63 5.16
C PHE A 34 -1.55 8.45 4.22
N LYS A 35 -1.79 7.23 4.71
CA LYS A 35 -1.66 6.02 3.90
C LYS A 35 -3.00 5.29 3.80
N ILE A 36 -3.28 4.78 2.60
CA ILE A 36 -4.37 3.85 2.31
C ILE A 36 -3.78 2.70 1.50
N GLN A 37 -4.26 1.49 1.73
CA GLN A 37 -4.01 0.35 0.86
C GLN A 37 -5.21 0.12 -0.05
N ILE A 38 -4.93 -0.06 -1.34
CA ILE A 38 -5.91 -0.43 -2.35
C ILE A 38 -5.42 -1.72 -3.02
N ALA A 39 -6.31 -2.69 -3.19
CA ALA A 39 -6.07 -3.88 -4.00
C ALA A 39 -7.09 -3.95 -5.15
N CYS A 40 -6.63 -4.37 -6.32
CA CYS A 40 -7.45 -4.53 -7.51
C CYS A 40 -7.08 -5.80 -8.26
N ASP A 41 -7.97 -6.25 -9.15
CA ASP A 41 -7.65 -7.31 -10.11
C ASP A 41 -6.85 -6.79 -11.32
N PHE A 42 -6.47 -7.68 -12.25
CA PHE A 42 -5.77 -7.33 -13.49
C PHE A 42 -6.63 -6.56 -14.50
N SER A 43 -7.95 -6.46 -14.27
CA SER A 43 -8.85 -5.59 -15.01
C SER A 43 -9.02 -4.22 -14.32
N HIS A 44 -8.19 -3.92 -13.32
CA HIS A 44 -8.22 -2.69 -12.52
C HIS A 44 -9.52 -2.47 -11.74
N ARG A 45 -10.30 -3.51 -11.47
CA ARG A 45 -11.46 -3.42 -10.58
C ARG A 45 -11.00 -3.45 -9.14
N ILE A 46 -11.38 -2.44 -8.36
CA ILE A 46 -11.05 -2.34 -6.94
C ILE A 46 -11.77 -3.46 -6.18
N LEU A 47 -11.01 -4.29 -5.50
CA LEU A 47 -11.50 -5.41 -4.69
C LEU A 47 -11.47 -5.10 -3.20
N HIS A 48 -10.56 -4.22 -2.78
CA HIS A 48 -10.37 -3.87 -1.38
C HIS A 48 -9.80 -2.45 -1.25
N VAL A 49 -10.31 -1.72 -0.27
CA VAL A 49 -9.79 -0.42 0.17
C VAL A 49 -9.73 -0.49 1.68
N SER A 50 -8.55 -0.26 2.25
CA SER A 50 -8.38 -0.25 3.69
C SER A 50 -8.95 1.03 4.34
N GLU A 51 -9.07 1.01 5.66
CA GLU A 51 -9.22 2.23 6.45
C GLU A 51 -7.97 3.13 6.31
N PHE A 52 -8.08 4.38 6.81
CA PHE A 52 -6.97 5.32 6.84
C PHE A 52 -5.94 4.92 7.90
N TYR A 53 -4.66 4.94 7.51
CA TYR A 53 -3.55 4.75 8.44
C TYR A 53 -2.84 6.07 8.70
N HIS A 54 -2.91 6.48 9.96
CA HIS A 54 -2.30 7.69 10.48
C HIS A 54 -0.84 7.43 10.86
N GLY A 55 0.04 8.42 10.68
CA GLY A 55 1.44 8.28 11.06
C GLY A 55 2.31 7.58 10.01
N SER A 56 3.61 7.42 10.33
CA SER A 56 4.57 6.70 9.49
C SER A 56 4.44 5.19 9.68
N VAL A 57 3.33 4.62 9.21
CA VAL A 57 3.06 3.17 9.30
C VAL A 57 3.78 2.44 8.17
N HIS A 58 4.44 1.33 8.47
CA HIS A 58 5.06 0.49 7.44
C HIS A 58 4.00 -0.19 6.57
N ASP A 59 4.23 -0.27 5.26
CA ASP A 59 3.26 -0.82 4.30
C ASP A 59 2.89 -2.27 4.62
N ILE A 60 3.84 -3.08 5.10
CA ILE A 60 3.57 -4.47 5.53
C ILE A 60 2.65 -4.54 6.76
N LYS A 61 2.73 -3.55 7.66
CA LYS A 61 1.82 -3.48 8.82
C LYS A 61 0.40 -3.18 8.36
N ILE A 62 0.26 -2.24 7.42
CA ILE A 62 -1.02 -1.93 6.77
C ILE A 62 -1.63 -3.18 6.14
N LEU A 63 -0.84 -3.96 5.39
CA LEU A 63 -1.33 -5.19 4.75
C LEU A 63 -1.85 -6.24 5.74
N ARG A 64 -1.21 -6.37 6.91
CA ARG A 64 -1.63 -7.32 7.94
C ARG A 64 -2.88 -6.86 8.69
N GLU A 65 -3.06 -5.56 8.82
CA GLU A 65 -4.16 -4.97 9.60
C GLU A 65 -5.38 -4.61 8.74
N SER A 66 -5.25 -4.58 7.41
CA SER A 66 -6.34 -4.16 6.52
C SER A 66 -7.43 -5.20 6.33
N GLY A 67 -7.19 -6.46 6.72
CA GLY A 67 -8.07 -7.60 6.45
C GLY A 67 -7.97 -8.11 5.00
N LEU A 68 -7.12 -7.52 4.15
CA LEU A 68 -6.93 -8.00 2.77
C LEU A 68 -6.49 -9.46 2.72
N LEU A 69 -5.54 -9.84 3.58
CA LEU A 69 -4.99 -11.20 3.62
C LEU A 69 -6.07 -12.25 3.94
N GLU A 70 -6.97 -11.94 4.86
CA GLU A 70 -8.08 -12.83 5.24
C GLU A 70 -9.01 -13.16 4.06
N HIS A 71 -9.14 -12.24 3.10
CA HIS A 71 -9.90 -12.46 1.87
C HIS A 71 -9.13 -13.22 0.78
N THR A 72 -7.80 -13.11 0.78
CA THR A 72 -6.95 -13.65 -0.31
C THR A 72 -6.26 -14.98 0.01
N GLU A 73 -6.01 -15.29 1.29
CA GLU A 73 -5.17 -16.42 1.75
C GLU A 73 -5.61 -17.80 1.20
N GLN A 74 -6.83 -17.91 0.67
CA GLN A 74 -7.38 -19.16 0.14
C GLN A 74 -7.76 -19.09 -1.35
N THR A 75 -7.69 -17.93 -2.00
CA THR A 75 -8.31 -17.70 -3.31
C THR A 75 -7.43 -16.97 -4.32
N ALA A 76 -6.41 -16.22 -3.89
CA ALA A 76 -5.64 -15.37 -4.78
C ALA A 76 -4.20 -15.15 -4.31
N GLN A 77 -3.31 -14.94 -5.27
CA GLN A 77 -1.94 -14.46 -5.04
C GLN A 77 -1.90 -12.94 -5.19
N ILE A 78 -1.32 -12.23 -4.23
CA ILE A 78 -1.15 -10.78 -4.30
C ILE A 78 0.16 -10.44 -5.01
N ILE A 79 0.14 -9.48 -5.94
CA ILE A 79 1.36 -8.89 -6.52
C ILE A 79 1.56 -7.49 -5.93
N ALA A 80 2.67 -7.28 -5.24
CA ALA A 80 2.94 -6.01 -4.56
C ALA A 80 4.40 -5.57 -4.65
N GLY A 81 4.65 -4.32 -4.26
CA GLY A 81 5.99 -3.73 -4.27
C GLY A 81 6.94 -4.34 -3.22
N LYS A 82 8.20 -3.92 -3.25
CA LYS A 82 9.25 -4.38 -2.32
C LYS A 82 9.01 -4.03 -0.85
N GLY A 83 8.06 -3.15 -0.55
CA GLY A 83 7.63 -2.79 0.80
C GLY A 83 6.88 -3.91 1.53
N PHE A 84 6.41 -4.92 0.79
CA PHE A 84 5.63 -6.06 1.30
C PHE A 84 6.45 -7.37 1.35
N VAL A 85 7.77 -7.30 1.15
CA VAL A 85 8.64 -8.48 1.20
C VAL A 85 8.55 -9.15 2.59
N GLY A 86 8.38 -10.47 2.60
CA GLY A 86 8.34 -11.28 3.81
C GLY A 86 6.94 -11.70 4.25
N GLU A 87 5.91 -11.33 3.48
CA GLU A 87 4.52 -11.76 3.72
C GLU A 87 4.19 -13.02 2.91
N ALA A 88 3.43 -13.93 3.53
CA ALA A 88 2.93 -15.11 2.84
C ALA A 88 1.92 -14.69 1.75
N TYR A 89 1.81 -15.44 0.66
CA TYR A 89 0.85 -15.17 -0.44
C TYR A 89 1.04 -13.84 -1.17
N VAL A 90 2.16 -13.14 -0.93
CA VAL A 90 2.55 -11.92 -1.66
C VAL A 90 3.78 -12.21 -2.53
N THR A 91 3.61 -12.06 -3.84
CA THR A 91 4.70 -12.06 -4.81
C THR A 91 5.25 -10.64 -4.94
N THR A 92 6.53 -10.47 -4.64
CA THR A 92 7.23 -9.19 -4.72
C THR A 92 8.45 -9.27 -5.62
N PRO A 93 8.89 -8.15 -6.24
CA PRO A 93 10.18 -8.10 -6.93
C PRO A 93 11.34 -8.52 -6.02
N ARG A 94 12.26 -9.33 -6.54
CA ARG A 94 13.46 -9.79 -5.86
C ARG A 94 14.37 -8.60 -5.50
N LYS A 95 14.83 -8.59 -4.25
CA LYS A 95 15.80 -7.60 -3.74
C LYS A 95 17.21 -8.06 -4.10
N LYS A 96 18.10 -7.08 -4.31
CA LYS A 96 19.53 -7.35 -4.52
C LYS A 96 20.10 -8.04 -3.27
N PRO A 97 20.82 -9.16 -3.39
CA PRO A 97 21.43 -9.83 -2.25
C PRO A 97 22.55 -8.98 -1.65
N ARG A 98 22.84 -9.19 -0.37
CA ARG A 98 23.91 -8.45 0.32
C ARG A 98 25.26 -8.81 -0.31
N ARG A 99 25.92 -7.82 -0.94
CA ARG A 99 27.20 -7.97 -1.68
C ARG A 99 27.14 -8.87 -2.93
N GLY A 100 25.99 -8.96 -3.59
CA GLY A 100 25.87 -9.63 -4.89
C GLY A 100 25.03 -8.80 -5.85
N GLU A 101 24.98 -9.20 -7.12
CA GLU A 101 24.12 -8.59 -8.14
C GLU A 101 22.85 -9.40 -8.34
N LEU A 102 21.83 -8.75 -8.93
CA LEU A 102 20.69 -9.48 -9.46
C LEU A 102 21.14 -10.28 -10.68
N THR A 103 20.77 -11.56 -10.73
CA THR A 103 20.96 -12.38 -11.92
C THR A 103 20.09 -11.85 -13.06
N ASP A 104 20.36 -12.26 -14.30
CA ASP A 104 19.50 -11.86 -15.43
C ASP A 104 18.09 -12.45 -15.30
N GLU A 105 17.96 -13.63 -14.68
CA GLU A 105 16.67 -14.21 -14.28
C GLU A 105 15.94 -13.33 -13.27
N ASP A 106 16.62 -12.83 -12.24
CA ASP A 106 16.01 -11.92 -11.26
C ASP A 106 15.55 -10.61 -11.92
N LYS A 107 16.33 -10.09 -12.86
CA LYS A 107 15.98 -8.86 -13.60
C LYS A 107 14.76 -9.09 -14.49
N ASN A 108 14.70 -10.22 -15.19
CA ASN A 108 13.56 -10.56 -16.03
C ASN A 108 12.29 -10.78 -15.19
N PHE A 109 12.39 -11.55 -14.10
CA PHE A 109 11.31 -11.70 -13.14
C PHE A 109 10.81 -10.36 -12.59
N ASN A 110 11.73 -9.46 -12.20
CA ASN A 110 11.37 -8.14 -11.70
C ASN A 110 10.67 -7.29 -12.78
N ARG A 111 11.08 -7.42 -14.04
CA ARG A 111 10.46 -6.71 -15.16
C ARG A 111 9.00 -7.15 -15.33
N ASP A 112 8.76 -8.46 -15.35
CA ASP A 112 7.44 -9.04 -15.55
C ASP A 112 6.49 -8.75 -14.38
N ILE A 113 6.98 -8.86 -13.15
CA ILE A 113 6.19 -8.51 -11.96
C ILE A 113 5.85 -7.01 -11.95
N ASN A 114 6.81 -6.14 -12.29
CA ASN A 114 6.57 -4.70 -12.28
C ASN A 114 5.62 -4.25 -13.40
N SER A 115 5.64 -4.90 -14.56
CA SER A 115 4.69 -4.60 -15.65
C SER A 115 3.27 -5.09 -15.35
N THR A 116 3.15 -6.16 -14.57
CA THR A 116 1.86 -6.76 -14.20
C THR A 116 1.20 -6.03 -13.02
N ARG A 117 1.98 -5.43 -12.13
CA ARG A 117 1.48 -4.73 -10.95
C ARG A 117 0.71 -3.46 -11.35
N ALA A 118 -0.43 -3.22 -10.69
CA ALA A 118 -1.14 -1.96 -10.84
C ALA A 118 -0.30 -0.77 -10.32
N ALA A 119 -0.24 0.30 -11.13
CA ALA A 119 0.30 1.59 -10.71
C ALA A 119 -0.81 2.36 -9.99
N ILE A 120 -0.77 2.35 -8.66
CA ILE A 120 -1.66 3.11 -7.79
C ILE A 120 -0.75 4.13 -7.07
N GLU A 121 -1.02 5.42 -7.26
CA GLU A 121 -0.25 6.55 -6.72
C GLU A 121 -1.16 7.56 -6.00
#